data_AF-A0A2S9FVG6-F1
#
_entry.id   AF-A0A2S9FVG6-F1
#
_cell.length_a   1.000
_cell.length_b   1.000
_cell.length_c   1.000
_cell.angle_alpha   90.00
_cell.angle_beta   90.00
_cell.angle_gamma   90.00
#
_symmetry.space_group_name_H-M   'P 1'
#
loop_
_entity.id
_entity.type
_entity.pdbx_description
1 polymer ?
#
loop_
_entity_poly.entity_id
_entity_poly.type
_entity_poly.pdbx_seq_one_letter_code
_entity_poly.pdbx_strand_id
1 'polypeptide(L)' 'MSAEMFDCADPAQRETGIASAISALKGGRLIVMPTDTVYGIGADAFDGEAVAA' A
#
# COMPACT_ATOMS: atom_id res chain seq x y z
N MET A 1 -11.39 -0.60 -12.30
CA MET A 1 -10.42 0.01 -11.38
C MET A 1 -9.16 -0.84 -11.47
N SER A 2 -8.08 -0.36 -12.08
CA SER A 2 -6.81 -1.11 -12.11
C SER A 2 -6.01 -0.76 -10.86
N ALA A 3 -5.57 -1.78 -10.12
CA ALA A 3 -4.54 -1.59 -9.10
C ALA A 3 -3.17 -1.47 -9.77
N GLU A 4 -2.35 -0.51 -9.33
CA GLU A 4 -0.94 -0.47 -9.70
C GLU A 4 -0.19 -1.54 -8.89
N MET A 5 0.58 -2.38 -9.58
CA MET A 5 1.39 -3.42 -8.96
C MET A 5 2.87 -3.11 -9.16
N PHE A 6 3.64 -3.28 -8.10
CA PHE A 6 5.08 -3.10 -8.10
C PHE A 6 5.72 -4.39 -7.62
N ASP A 7 6.74 -4.89 -8.34
CA ASP A 7 7.52 -6.01 -7.84
C ASP A 7 8.41 -5.54 -6.69
N CYS A 8 8.10 -5.99 -5.46
CA CYS A 8 8.88 -5.65 -4.28
C CYS A 8 10.25 -6.36 -4.24
N ALA A 9 10.49 -7.38 -5.06
CA ALA A 9 11.80 -8.04 -5.16
C ALA A 9 12.80 -7.20 -5.98
N ASP A 10 12.31 -6.43 -6.95
CA ASP A 10 13.11 -5.46 -7.70
C ASP A 10 13.31 -4.18 -6.86
N PRO A 11 14.56 -3.79 -6.52
CA PRO A 11 14.84 -2.60 -5.71
C PRO A 11 14.26 -1.29 -6.27
N ALA A 12 14.29 -1.10 -7.60
CA ALA A 12 13.83 0.15 -8.22
C ALA A 12 12.30 0.25 -8.20
N GLN A 13 11.63 -0.87 -8.46
CA GLN A 13 10.18 -0.95 -8.36
C GLN A 13 9.71 -0.88 -6.90
N ARG A 14 10.44 -1.47 -5.95
CA ARG A 14 10.13 -1.36 -4.52
C ARG A 14 10.16 0.08 -4.04
N GLU A 15 11.18 0.86 -4.41
CA GLU A 15 11.25 2.28 -4.05
C GLU A 15 10.06 3.07 -4.62
N THR A 16 9.77 2.87 -5.91
CA THR A 16 8.62 3.50 -6.57
C THR A 16 7.29 3.09 -5.93
N GLY A 17 7.14 1.80 -5.63
CA GLY A 17 5.95 1.24 -5.01
C GLY A 17 5.71 1.76 -3.60
N ILE A 18 6.77 1.96 -2.80
CA ILE A 18 6.67 2.58 -1.47
C ILE A 18 6.20 4.04 -1.60
N ALA A 19 6.73 4.81 -2.54
CA ALA A 19 6.28 6.19 -2.77
C ALA A 19 4.81 6.26 -3.22
N SER A 20 4.39 5.34 -4.09
CA SER A 20 2.99 5.21 -4.52
C SER A 20 2.07 4.81 -3.36
N ALA A 21 2.48 3.83 -2.55
CA ALA A 21 1.75 3.37 -1.36
C ALA A 21 1.56 4.50 -0.33
N ILE A 22 2.61 5.27 -0.03
CA ILE A 22 2.51 6.44 0.86
C ILE A 22 1.50 7.46 0.33
N SER A 23 1.51 7.71 -0.98
CA SER A 23 0.58 8.66 -1.61
C SER A 23 -0.86 8.13 -1.57
N ALA A 24 -1.06 6.82 -1.72
CA ALA A 24 -2.36 6.18 -1.61
C ALA A 24 -2.93 6.26 -0.17
N LEU A 25 -2.12 5.90 0.83
CA LEU A 25 -2.51 5.94 2.25
C LEU A 25 -2.89 7.36 2.68
N LYS A 26 -2.08 8.37 2.32
CA LYS A 26 -2.39 9.79 2.58
C LYS A 26 -3.66 10.28 1.88
N GLY A 27 -4.07 9.62 0.82
CA GLY A 27 -5.30 9.91 0.08
C GLY A 27 -6.52 9.13 0.59
N GLY A 28 -6.43 8.47 1.75
CA GLY A 28 -7.51 7.65 2.32
C GLY A 28 -7.76 6.35 1.55
N ARG A 29 -6.81 5.91 0.71
CA ARG A 29 -6.92 4.67 -0.08
C ARG A 29 -6.17 3.51 0.57
N LEU A 30 -6.60 2.30 0.25
CA LEU A 30 -5.98 1.07 0.74
C LEU A 30 -4.82 0.63 -0.15
N ILE A 31 -3.87 -0.10 0.46
CA ILE A 31 -2.78 -0.78 -0.24
C ILE A 31 -2.78 -2.27 0.10
N VAL A 32 -2.12 -3.07 -0.73
CA VAL A 32 -1.73 -4.45 -0.41
C VAL A 32 -0.21 -4.51 -0.39
N MET A 33 0.38 -5.07 0.66
CA MET A 33 1.83 -5.16 0.81
C MET A 33 2.26 -6.53 1.33
N PRO A 34 3.45 -7.04 0.93
CA PRO A 34 4.00 -8.26 1.50
C PRO A 34 4.47 -8.03 2.93
N THR A 35 4.45 -9.10 3.73
CA THR A 35 5.17 -9.19 5.01
C THR A 35 5.95 -10.50 5.05
N ASP A 36 6.67 -10.75 6.14
CA ASP A 36 7.35 -12.03 6.40
C ASP A 36 6.40 -13.19 6.68
N THR A 37 5.12 -12.91 6.99
CA THR A 37 4.10 -13.92 7.27
C THR A 37 3.13 -14.09 6.10
N VAL A 38 2.30 -13.07 5.84
CA VAL A 38 1.28 -13.05 4.79
C VAL A 38 1.18 -11.66 4.15
N TYR A 39 0.40 -11.53 3.10
CA TYR A 39 0.06 -10.21 2.58
C TYR A 39 -0.89 -9.48 3.54
N GLY A 40 -0.65 -8.19 3.74
CA GLY A 40 -1.50 -7.30 4.54
C GLY A 40 -2.22 -6.27 3.66
N ILE A 41 -3.43 -5.90 4.09
CA ILE A 41 -4.11 -4.70 3.59
C ILE A 41 -3.78 -3.56 4.54
N GLY A 42 -3.29 -2.44 4.01
CA GLY A 42 -2.88 -1.27 4.80
C GLY A 42 -3.80 -0.08 4.57
N ALA A 43 -4.07 0.66 5.65
CA ALA A 43 -4.77 1.96 5.67
C ALA A 43 -4.01 2.93 6.59
N ASP A 44 -4.28 4.24 6.50
CA ASP A 44 -3.82 5.18 7.53
C ASP A 44 -4.57 4.88 8.84
N ALA A 45 -3.83 4.54 9.90
CA ALA A 45 -4.40 4.12 11.18
C ALA A 45 -5.17 5.24 11.91
N PHE A 46 -5.00 6.50 11.50
CA PHE A 46 -5.71 7.65 12.06
C PHE A 46 -6.92 8.08 11.21
N ASP A 47 -7.10 7.50 10.04
CA ASP A 47 -8.27 7.70 9.19
C ASP A 47 -9.32 6.61 9.50
N GLY A 48 -10.31 6.98 10.32
CA GLY A 48 -11.35 6.05 10.74
C GLY A 48 -12.24 5.53 9.61
N GLU A 49 -12.38 6.28 8.50
CA GLU A 49 -13.12 5.82 7.33
C GLU A 49 -12.31 4.79 6.55
N ALA A 50 -11.02 5.07 6.31
CA ALA A 50 -10.13 4.13 5.63
C ALA A 50 -9.94 2.82 6.42
N VAL A 51 -9.92 2.89 7.76
CA VAL A 51 -9.84 1.69 8.62
C VAL A 51 -11.12 0.84 8.58
N ALA A 52 -12.28 1.45 8.32
CA ALA A 52 -13.57 0.77 8.30
C ALA A 52 -13.99 0.24 6.91
N ALA A 53 -13.18 0.47 5.88
CA ALA A 53 -13.46 0.16 4.47
C ALA A 53 -13.48 -1.35 4.14
#